data_AF-A0A7S1JFR8-F1
#
_entry.id   AF-A0A7S1JFR8-F1
#
_cell.length_a   1.000
_cell.length_b   1.000
_cell.length_c   1.000
_cell.angle_alpha   90.00
_cell.angle_beta   90.00
_cell.angle_gamma   90.00
#
_symmetry.space_group_name_H-M   'P 1'
#
loop_
_entity.id
_entity.type
_entity.pdbx_description
1 polymer ?
#
loop_
_entity_poly.entity_id
_entity_poly.type
_entity_poly.pdbx_seq_one_letter_code
_entity_poly.pdbx_strand_id
1 'polypeptide(L)'
;IGPAIRLRYRLLPYLYTAFRVANLFGQGVWSPLLAHWPTAAETLAMQDQAMVGHALMVQIVATPGATVAHVFLPGTNTWYNFHTLAPVAPPAADVPAPLER
;
A
#
# COMPACT_ATOMS: atom_id res chain seq x y z
N ILE A 1 18.29 17.00 -1.94
CA ILE A 1 17.35 15.92 -2.34
C ILE A 1 16.53 15.53 -1.11
N GLY A 2 15.19 15.56 -1.19
CA GLY A 2 14.30 15.25 -0.05
C GLY A 2 14.20 13.74 0.26
N PRO A 3 13.71 13.35 1.46
CA PRO A 3 13.57 11.95 1.87
C PRO A 3 12.67 11.14 0.92
N ALA A 4 11.56 11.71 0.44
CA ALA A 4 10.67 11.07 -0.52
C ALA A 4 11.36 10.70 -1.85
N ILE A 5 12.22 11.58 -2.37
CA ILE A 5 12.96 11.31 -3.61
C ILE A 5 13.94 10.15 -3.40
N ARG A 6 14.65 10.12 -2.26
CA ARG A 6 15.54 8.99 -1.91
C ARG A 6 14.78 7.67 -1.82
N LEU A 7 13.59 7.67 -1.21
CA LEU A 7 12.75 6.49 -1.13
C LEU A 7 12.36 5.97 -2.53
N ARG A 8 11.95 6.87 -3.43
CA ARG A 8 11.64 6.49 -4.82
C ARG A 8 12.83 5.83 -5.51
N TYR A 9 14.04 6.36 -5.37
CA TYR A 9 15.25 5.76 -5.94
C TYR A 9 15.55 4.38 -5.33
N ARG A 10 15.32 4.20 -4.01
CA ARG A 10 15.46 2.90 -3.35
C ARG A 10 14.45 1.87 -3.87
N LEU A 11 13.25 2.30 -4.23
CA LEU A 11 12.18 1.43 -4.76
C LEU A 11 12.28 1.17 -6.28
N LEU A 12 13.22 1.79 -7.00
CA LEU A 12 13.33 1.64 -8.46
C LEU A 12 13.38 0.19 -8.95
N PRO A 13 14.17 -0.74 -8.36
CA PRO A 13 14.21 -2.13 -8.83
C PRO A 13 12.85 -2.82 -8.73
N TYR A 14 12.11 -2.54 -7.64
CA TYR A 14 10.76 -3.08 -7.44
C TYR A 14 9.78 -2.49 -8.45
N LEU A 15 9.76 -1.17 -8.59
CA LEU A 15 8.87 -0.48 -9.52
C LEU A 15 9.11 -0.95 -10.96
N TYR A 16 10.37 -1.11 -11.38
CA TYR A 16 10.71 -1.62 -12.70
C TYR A 16 10.12 -3.01 -12.95
N THR A 17 10.18 -3.88 -11.95
CA THR A 17 9.56 -5.22 -12.01
C THR A 17 8.03 -5.11 -12.09
N ALA A 18 7.40 -4.22 -11.32
CA ALA A 18 5.97 -3.99 -11.38
C ALA A 18 5.52 -3.48 -12.77
N PHE A 19 6.24 -2.52 -13.35
CA PHE A 19 5.98 -2.04 -14.71
C PHE A 19 6.18 -3.13 -15.78
N ARG A 20 7.18 -4.01 -15.62
CA ARG A 20 7.37 -5.16 -16.51
C ARG A 20 6.17 -6.12 -16.46
N VAL A 21 5.70 -6.45 -15.26
CA VAL A 21 4.52 -7.31 -15.07
C VAL A 21 3.27 -6.65 -15.67
N ALA A 22 3.09 -5.35 -15.44
CA ALA A 22 1.99 -4.60 -16.05
C ALA A 22 2.03 -4.62 -17.58
N ASN A 23 3.22 -4.48 -18.19
CA ASN A 23 3.38 -4.56 -19.64
C ASN A 23 3.09 -5.96 -20.20
N LEU A 24 3.52 -7.02 -19.51
CA LEU A 24 3.36 -8.39 -20.00
C LEU A 24 1.93 -8.93 -19.82
N PHE A 25 1.26 -8.58 -18.72
CA PHE A 25 -0.01 -9.21 -18.32
C PHE A 25 -1.20 -8.23 -18.26
N GLY A 26 -0.97 -6.94 -18.56
CA GLY A 26 -2.03 -5.92 -18.49
C GLY A 26 -2.48 -5.58 -17.06
N GLN A 27 -1.75 -6.04 -16.03
CA GLN A 27 -2.06 -5.73 -14.64
C GLN A 27 -1.75 -4.27 -14.32
N GLY A 28 -2.56 -3.62 -13.49
CA GLY A 28 -2.28 -2.27 -13.02
C GLY A 28 -1.08 -2.24 -12.08
N VAL A 29 -0.09 -1.38 -12.33
CA VAL A 29 0.99 -1.11 -11.34
C VAL A 29 0.40 -0.53 -10.07
N TRP A 30 -0.56 0.37 -10.23
CA TRP A 30 -1.43 0.87 -9.18
C TRP A 30 -2.78 0.17 -9.34
N SER A 31 -3.21 -0.56 -8.32
CA SER A 31 -4.40 -1.40 -8.38
C SER A 31 -5.24 -1.26 -7.11
N PRO A 32 -6.58 -1.18 -7.21
CA PRO A 32 -7.45 -1.16 -6.05
C PRO A 32 -7.38 -2.50 -5.31
N LEU A 33 -7.64 -2.50 -4.00
CA LEU A 33 -7.70 -3.72 -3.19
C LEU A 33 -8.69 -4.76 -3.76
N LEU A 34 -9.81 -4.29 -4.31
CA LEU A 34 -10.83 -5.15 -4.93
C LEU A 34 -10.27 -6.04 -6.05
N ALA A 35 -9.26 -5.57 -6.79
CA ALA A 35 -8.65 -6.35 -7.87
C ALA A 35 -7.88 -7.59 -7.35
N HIS A 36 -7.40 -7.54 -6.11
CA HIS A 36 -6.67 -8.63 -5.45
C HIS A 36 -7.58 -9.49 -4.57
N TRP A 37 -8.61 -8.90 -3.96
CA TRP A 37 -9.54 -9.57 -3.06
C TRP A 37 -11.01 -9.33 -3.45
N PRO A 38 -11.48 -9.91 -4.57
CA PRO A 38 -12.83 -9.64 -5.09
C PRO A 38 -13.96 -10.13 -4.16
N THR A 39 -13.67 -11.05 -3.24
CA THR A 39 -14.65 -11.62 -2.30
C THR A 39 -14.80 -10.83 -1.00
N ALA A 40 -13.91 -9.87 -0.73
CA ALA A 40 -13.97 -9.05 0.48
C ALA A 40 -14.85 -7.82 0.21
N ALA A 41 -16.07 -7.82 0.76
CA ALA A 41 -17.07 -6.76 0.53
C ALA A 41 -16.57 -5.39 0.99
N GLU A 42 -15.71 -5.35 2.00
CA GLU A 42 -15.07 -4.14 2.53
C GLU A 42 -14.27 -3.42 1.46
N THR A 43 -13.60 -4.16 0.57
CA THR A 43 -12.73 -3.59 -0.47
C THR A 43 -13.48 -2.84 -1.57
N LEU A 44 -14.80 -3.02 -1.67
CA LEU A 44 -15.64 -2.38 -2.69
C LEU A 44 -15.82 -0.88 -2.43
N ALA A 45 -15.90 -0.47 -1.16
CA ALA A 45 -16.10 0.92 -0.75
C ALA A 45 -14.80 1.68 -0.52
N MET A 46 -13.65 1.00 -0.56
CA MET A 46 -12.35 1.57 -0.23
C MET A 46 -11.72 2.26 -1.43
N GLN A 47 -11.37 3.54 -1.27
CA GLN A 47 -10.77 4.38 -2.31
C GLN A 47 -9.42 4.97 -1.88
N ASP A 48 -9.11 4.85 -0.59
CA ASP A 48 -7.93 5.39 0.07
C ASP A 48 -6.80 4.38 0.19
N GLN A 49 -7.02 3.12 -0.22
CA GLN A 49 -6.02 2.05 -0.21
C GLN A 49 -5.81 1.44 -1.59
N ALA A 50 -4.56 1.23 -1.94
CA ALA A 50 -4.17 0.62 -3.20
C ALA A 50 -2.92 -0.27 -3.04
N MET A 51 -2.83 -1.27 -3.89
CA MET A 51 -1.63 -2.06 -4.07
C MET A 51 -0.76 -1.46 -5.18
N VAL A 52 0.53 -1.32 -4.88
CA VAL A 52 1.57 -0.98 -5.84
C VAL A 52 2.34 -2.24 -6.16
N GLY A 53 2.08 -2.84 -7.32
CA GLY A 53 2.57 -4.18 -7.66
C GLY A 53 1.97 -5.26 -6.74
N HIS A 54 2.75 -6.27 -6.38
CA HIS A 54 2.28 -7.45 -5.65
C HIS A 54 2.59 -7.44 -4.15
N ALA A 55 3.47 -6.54 -3.66
CA ALA A 55 4.00 -6.61 -2.30
C ALA A 55 3.90 -5.31 -1.49
N LEU A 56 3.56 -4.18 -2.11
CA LEU A 56 3.43 -2.90 -1.41
C LEU A 56 1.98 -2.47 -1.37
N MET A 57 1.49 -2.19 -0.17
CA MET A 57 0.20 -1.53 0.04
C MET A 57 0.43 -0.08 0.44
N VAL A 58 -0.33 0.82 -0.15
CA VAL A 58 -0.27 2.26 0.09
C VAL A 58 -1.64 2.73 0.56
N GLN A 59 -1.63 3.40 1.71
CA GLN A 59 -2.76 4.17 2.25
C GLN A 59 -2.53 5.64 1.93
N ILE A 60 -3.49 6.26 1.23
CA ILE A 60 -3.52 7.70 0.98
C ILE A 60 -4.18 8.37 2.19
N VAL A 61 -3.48 9.30 2.81
CA VAL A 61 -4.02 10.14 3.89
C VAL A 61 -4.47 11.46 3.28
N ALA A 62 -5.77 11.55 2.95
CA ALA A 62 -6.35 12.72 2.30
C ALA A 62 -6.90 13.77 3.29
N THR A 63 -7.04 13.42 4.57
CA THR A 63 -7.66 14.28 5.58
C THR A 63 -6.63 15.22 6.22
N PRO A 64 -6.83 16.55 6.18
CA PRO A 64 -5.93 17.49 6.85
C PRO A 64 -5.84 17.24 8.35
N GLY A 65 -4.62 17.22 8.90
CA GLY A 65 -4.38 17.04 10.32
C GLY A 65 -4.54 15.60 10.83
N ALA A 66 -4.79 14.62 9.95
CA ALA A 66 -4.80 13.22 10.34
C ALA A 66 -3.40 12.76 10.77
N THR A 67 -3.29 12.22 11.99
CA THR A 67 -2.06 11.68 12.57
C THR A 67 -2.03 10.16 12.61
N VAL A 68 -3.18 9.53 12.36
CA VAL A 68 -3.39 8.09 12.33
C VAL A 68 -4.16 7.77 11.05
N ALA A 69 -3.74 6.71 10.37
CA ALA A 69 -4.45 6.17 9.22
C ALA A 69 -4.97 4.76 9.56
N HIS A 70 -6.26 4.55 9.29
CA HIS A 70 -6.91 3.26 9.47
C HIS A 70 -6.69 2.42 8.22
N VAL A 71 -5.86 1.37 8.33
CA VAL A 71 -5.50 0.49 7.21
C VAL A 71 -6.26 -0.83 7.34
N PHE A 72 -6.84 -1.29 6.24
CA PHE A 72 -7.48 -2.61 6.17
C PHE A 72 -6.47 -3.59 5.60
N LEU A 73 -6.31 -4.72 6.27
CA LEU A 73 -5.33 -5.73 5.94
C LEU A 73 -6.07 -7.01 5.53
N PRO A 74 -6.27 -7.23 4.22
CA PRO A 74 -7.00 -8.37 3.73
C PRO A 74 -6.20 -9.67 3.88
N GLY A 75 -6.95 -10.77 4.01
CA GLY A 75 -6.44 -12.13 4.08
C GLY A 75 -5.92 -12.52 5.47
N THR A 76 -5.22 -13.66 5.50
CA THR A 76 -4.64 -14.26 6.72
C THR A 76 -3.13 -14.05 6.82
N ASN A 77 -2.52 -13.44 5.80
CA ASN A 77 -1.09 -13.23 5.74
C ASN A 77 -0.64 -12.11 6.69
N THR A 78 0.57 -12.25 7.21
CA THR A 78 1.19 -11.21 8.03
C THR A 78 1.63 -10.04 7.16
N TRP A 79 1.15 -8.86 7.48
CA TRP A 79 1.61 -7.61 6.89
C TRP A 79 2.72 -7.02 7.74
N TYR A 80 3.57 -6.18 7.14
CA TYR A 80 4.66 -5.51 7.84
C TYR A 80 4.58 -4.01 7.59
N ASN A 81 4.79 -3.24 8.66
CA ASN A 81 4.96 -1.81 8.51
C ASN A 81 6.28 -1.54 7.75
N PHE A 82 6.21 -0.81 6.64
CA PHE A 82 7.36 -0.58 5.78
C PHE A 82 8.55 0.11 6.48
N HIS A 83 8.27 0.99 7.45
CA HIS A 83 9.32 1.79 8.13
C HIS A 83 9.87 1.11 9.39
N THR A 84 9.00 0.50 10.20
CA THR A 84 9.41 -0.13 11.46
C THR A 84 9.74 -1.61 11.31
N LEU A 85 9.33 -2.23 10.19
CA LEU A 85 9.41 -3.67 9.94
C LEU A 85 8.69 -4.53 11.00
N ALA A 86 7.86 -3.89 11.83
CA ALA A 86 7.05 -4.61 12.81
C ALA A 86 5.91 -5.35 12.09
N PRO A 87 5.59 -6.58 12.51
CA PRO A 87 4.44 -7.30 11.99
C PRO A 87 3.15 -6.58 12.41
N VAL A 88 2.19 -6.56 11.50
CA VAL A 88 0.86 -5.99 11.69
C VAL A 88 -0.16 -7.07 11.39
N ALA A 89 -1.03 -7.36 12.36
CA ALA A 89 -2.02 -8.41 12.25
C ALA A 89 -3.28 -7.92 11.51
N PRO A 90 -3.87 -8.74 10.63
CA PRO A 90 -5.20 -8.48 10.06
C PRO A 90 -6.30 -8.55 11.15
N PRO A 91 -7.51 -7.99 10.92
CA PRO A 91 -8.02 -7.43 9.66
C PRO A 91 -7.87 -5.92 9.50
N ALA A 92 -7.53 -5.18 10.55
CA ALA A 92 -7.39 -3.74 10.52
C ALA A 92 -6.31 -3.28 11.49
N ALA A 93 -5.60 -2.21 11.13
CA ALA A 93 -4.56 -1.65 11.97
C ALA A 93 -4.51 -0.13 11.88
N ASP A 94 -4.32 0.49 13.05
CA ASP A 94 -4.10 1.92 13.19
C ASP A 94 -2.62 2.21 13.06
N VAL A 95 -2.23 2.81 11.94
CA VAL A 95 -0.83 3.12 11.66
C VAL A 95 -0.59 4.61 11.83
N PRO A 96 0.40 5.05 12.62
CA PRO A 96 0.75 6.46 12.74
C PRO A 96 1.20 7.03 11.38
N ALA A 97 0.61 8.15 10.97
CA ALA A 97 0.85 8.81 9.69
C ALA A 97 1.28 10.29 9.87
N PRO A 98 2.49 10.56 10.41
CA PRO A 98 3.02 11.92 10.47
C PRO A 98 3.42 12.44 9.09
N LEU A 99 3.35 13.76 8.89
CA LEU A 99 3.66 14.42 7.61
C LEU A 99 5.11 14.20 7.14
N GLU A 100 6.04 14.00 8.08
CA GLU A 100 7.48 13.89 7.78
C GLU A 100 7.94 12.47 7.37
N ARG A 101 7.00 11.54 7.16
CA ARG A 101 7.32 10.12 6.92
C ARG A 101 7.64 9.77 5.46
#